data_AF-S4MSH2-F1
#
_entry.id   AF-S4MSH2-F1
#
_cell.length_a   1.000
_cell.length_b   1.000
_cell.length_c   1.000
_cell.angle_alpha   90.00
_cell.angle_beta   90.00
_cell.angle_gamma   90.00
#
_symmetry.space_group_name_H-M   'P 1'
#
loop_
_entity.id
_entity.type
_entity.pdbx_description
1 polymer ?
#
loop_
_entity_poly.entity_id
_entity_poly.type
_entity_poly.pdbx_seq_one_letter_code
_entity_poly.pdbx_strand_id
1 'polypeptide(L)'
;MRPARGALIVAAALTPALLFTTPALAAGPAPATPAVTAAAVTDGTPVDEMSEDDLRIAILRIIADEDSGRGVIREANEALDGTVEDMREFLKTGYRLAQAEDDRVAIARILADPVSGRGVKREAGKALDVNTPEALRAFLETGYRLAQAEDDRVAIARILADPTISAALRAAAEEAIDGTPEELRYFLEVGQYEVDG
;
A
#
# COMPACT_ATOMS: atom_id res chain seq x y z
N MET A 1 25.09 -20.81 41.83
CA MET A 1 26.52 -20.81 42.19
C MET A 1 27.28 -20.00 41.13
N ARG A 2 27.87 -18.85 41.52
CA ARG A 2 28.99 -18.20 40.81
C ARG A 2 30.28 -18.75 41.44
N PRO A 3 31.38 -19.02 40.69
CA PRO A 3 32.39 -18.01 40.27
C PRO A 3 33.00 -18.38 38.87
N ALA A 4 33.95 -17.71 38.19
CA ALA A 4 35.12 -16.86 38.47
C ALA A 4 35.46 -16.06 37.16
N ARG A 5 35.87 -14.79 37.14
CA ARG A 5 37.14 -14.10 37.51
C ARG A 5 38.41 -14.45 36.69
N GLY A 6 38.98 -13.41 36.03
CA GLY A 6 40.38 -13.26 35.60
C GLY A 6 40.53 -12.91 34.10
N ALA A 7 41.25 -11.90 33.61
CA ALA A 7 42.26 -11.00 34.18
C ALA A 7 42.46 -9.71 33.32
N LEU A 8 43.05 -8.68 33.93
CA LEU A 8 43.56 -7.39 33.41
C LEU A 8 44.64 -7.56 32.29
N ILE A 9 45.00 -6.54 31.48
CA ILE A 9 46.04 -5.52 31.77
C ILE A 9 46.14 -4.46 30.61
N VAL A 10 46.06 -3.15 30.99
CA VAL A 10 46.95 -1.96 30.70
C VAL A 10 47.30 -1.61 29.23
N ALA A 11 46.91 -0.47 28.63
CA ALA A 11 47.17 1.00 28.81
C ALA A 11 48.21 1.57 27.82
N ALA A 12 47.85 2.68 27.14
CA ALA A 12 48.69 3.81 26.67
C ALA A 12 47.83 4.68 25.73
N ALA A 13 47.26 5.81 26.19
CA ALA A 13 47.86 7.15 26.32
C ALA A 13 48.08 7.86 24.97
N LEU A 14 47.30 8.94 24.72
CA LEU A 14 47.75 10.27 24.25
C LEU A 14 46.56 11.14 23.78
N THR A 15 46.05 11.98 24.67
CA THR A 15 45.48 13.32 24.35
C THR A 15 46.64 14.30 24.21
N PRO A 16 46.63 15.35 23.35
CA PRO A 16 45.69 16.50 23.42
C PRO A 16 45.38 17.08 22.00
N ALA A 17 44.73 18.20 21.70
CA ALA A 17 44.26 19.39 22.40
C ALA A 17 43.08 19.97 21.59
N LEU A 18 42.05 20.46 22.27
CA LEU A 18 40.97 21.28 21.67
C LEU A 18 41.48 22.71 21.50
N LEU A 19 41.54 23.22 20.27
CA LEU A 19 41.61 24.65 19.99
C LEU A 19 40.25 25.13 19.49
N PHE A 20 39.55 25.85 20.36
CA PHE A 20 38.39 26.67 20.00
C PHE A 20 38.88 27.94 19.32
N THR A 21 38.49 28.14 18.06
CA THR A 21 38.51 29.44 17.39
C THR A 21 37.22 29.59 16.58
N THR A 22 36.47 30.63 16.92
CA THR A 22 35.28 31.15 16.22
C THR A 22 35.66 32.50 15.59
N PRO A 23 34.83 33.13 14.75
CA PRO A 23 34.20 32.68 13.50
C PRO A 23 34.61 33.60 12.32
N ALA A 24 34.34 33.22 11.08
CA ALA A 24 34.35 34.17 9.95
C ALA A 24 33.27 33.80 8.95
N LEU A 25 32.21 34.60 8.93
CA LEU A 25 31.10 34.54 8.00
C LEU A 25 31.58 35.08 6.63
N ALA A 26 31.79 34.19 5.66
CA ALA A 26 31.97 34.56 4.27
C ALA A 26 30.79 34.01 3.46
N ALA A 27 29.90 34.91 3.04
CA ALA A 27 28.90 34.63 2.02
C ALA A 27 29.61 34.37 0.68
N GLY A 28 29.57 33.11 0.24
CA GLY A 28 30.02 32.66 -1.08
C GLY A 28 28.92 31.81 -1.72
N PRO A 29 28.78 31.82 -3.05
CA PRO A 29 27.59 31.31 -3.74
C PRO A 29 27.45 29.80 -3.55
N ALA A 30 26.22 29.36 -3.30
CA ALA A 30 25.85 27.96 -3.17
C ALA A 30 26.33 27.15 -4.39
N PRO A 31 26.98 25.99 -4.21
CA PRO A 31 27.10 25.04 -5.30
C PRO A 31 25.71 24.48 -5.58
N ALA A 32 25.21 24.72 -6.79
CA ALA A 32 24.03 24.05 -7.32
C ALA A 32 24.27 22.55 -7.25
N THR A 33 23.53 21.86 -6.39
CA THR A 33 23.38 20.42 -6.44
C THR A 33 22.87 20.07 -7.84
N PRO A 34 23.57 19.21 -8.62
CA PRO A 34 22.98 18.72 -9.84
C PRO A 34 21.75 17.91 -9.44
N ALA A 35 20.58 18.34 -9.92
CA ALA A 35 19.40 17.50 -9.90
C ALA A 35 19.75 16.25 -10.71
N VAL A 36 20.00 15.14 -10.01
CA VAL A 36 20.03 13.84 -10.66
C VAL A 36 18.60 13.61 -11.11
N THR A 37 18.32 13.92 -12.38
CA THR A 37 17.19 13.36 -13.10
C THR A 37 17.35 11.84 -13.01
N ALA A 38 16.65 11.24 -12.05
CA ALA A 38 16.39 9.83 -12.05
C ALA A 38 15.56 9.56 -13.31
N ALA A 39 16.24 9.22 -14.40
CA ALA A 39 15.61 8.61 -15.54
C ALA A 39 15.03 7.29 -15.02
N ALA A 40 13.73 7.30 -14.73
CA ALA A 40 12.98 6.10 -14.51
C ALA A 40 13.14 5.26 -15.77
N VAL A 41 13.83 4.14 -15.65
CA VAL A 41 13.88 3.13 -16.70
C VAL A 41 12.49 2.53 -16.75
N THR A 42 11.64 3.06 -17.63
CA THR A 42 10.46 2.33 -18.06
C THR A 42 10.95 1.28 -19.04
N ASP A 43 10.86 0.01 -18.66
CA ASP A 43 10.97 -1.11 -19.60
C ASP A 43 9.83 -0.96 -20.62
N GLY A 44 10.11 -0.28 -21.73
CA GLY A 44 9.14 0.04 -22.77
C GLY A 44 9.51 1.29 -23.55
N THR A 45 9.20 1.28 -24.84
CA THR A 45 9.25 2.47 -25.70
C THR A 45 8.39 3.58 -25.06
N PRO A 46 8.92 4.81 -24.88
CA PRO A 46 8.14 5.93 -24.38
C PRO A 46 6.86 6.13 -25.20
N VAL A 47 5.74 6.48 -24.55
CA VAL A 47 4.43 6.64 -25.23
C VAL A 47 4.50 7.62 -26.42
N ASP A 48 5.37 8.62 -26.36
CA ASP A 48 5.62 9.57 -27.46
C ASP A 48 6.22 8.94 -28.71
N GLU A 49 6.99 7.87 -28.55
CA GLU A 49 7.71 7.17 -29.62
C GLU A 49 6.92 5.98 -30.17
N MET A 50 5.82 5.60 -29.51
CA MET A 50 4.98 4.49 -29.95
C MET A 50 4.30 4.81 -31.28
N SER A 51 4.29 3.82 -32.19
CA SER A 51 3.50 3.89 -33.41
C SER A 51 2.00 3.88 -33.08
N GLU A 52 1.18 4.32 -34.02
CA GLU A 52 -0.28 4.29 -33.87
C GLU A 52 -0.80 2.87 -33.57
N ASP A 53 -0.23 1.84 -34.21
CA ASP A 53 -0.59 0.45 -33.99
C ASP A 53 -0.19 -0.02 -32.59
N ASP A 54 0.97 0.37 -32.10
CA ASP A 54 1.41 0.04 -30.73
C ASP A 54 0.52 0.71 -29.68
N LEU A 55 0.11 1.96 -29.91
CA LEU A 55 -0.82 2.68 -29.04
C LEU A 55 -2.17 1.97 -28.98
N ARG A 56 -2.75 1.59 -30.14
CA ARG A 56 -3.99 0.81 -30.18
C ARG A 56 -3.84 -0.50 -29.43
N ILE A 57 -2.75 -1.25 -29.65
CA ILE A 57 -2.52 -2.52 -28.98
C ILE A 57 -2.43 -2.33 -27.46
N ALA A 58 -1.75 -1.28 -26.99
CA ALA A 58 -1.64 -0.98 -25.57
C ALA A 58 -3.01 -0.67 -24.95
N ILE A 59 -3.83 0.14 -25.61
CA ILE A 59 -5.18 0.48 -25.12
C ILE A 59 -6.10 -0.74 -25.17
N LEU A 60 -6.05 -1.56 -26.22
CA LEU A 60 -6.83 -2.80 -26.32
C LEU A 60 -6.45 -3.82 -25.24
N ARG A 61 -5.17 -3.87 -24.81
CA ARG A 61 -4.75 -4.69 -23.66
C ARG A 61 -5.36 -4.21 -22.37
N ILE A 62 -5.42 -2.89 -22.15
CA ILE A 62 -6.11 -2.30 -20.99
C ILE A 62 -7.59 -2.70 -21.02
N ILE A 63 -8.27 -2.55 -22.17
CA ILE A 63 -9.69 -2.92 -22.30
C ILE A 63 -9.93 -4.43 -22.07
N ALA A 64 -8.99 -5.27 -22.48
CA ALA A 64 -9.07 -6.72 -22.34
C ALA A 64 -8.75 -7.22 -20.92
N ASP A 65 -8.17 -6.38 -20.07
CA ASP A 65 -7.94 -6.68 -18.66
C ASP A 65 -9.29 -6.79 -17.93
N GLU A 66 -9.50 -7.90 -17.24
CA GLU A 66 -10.74 -8.17 -16.49
C GLU A 66 -10.91 -7.25 -15.28
N ASP A 67 -9.82 -6.69 -14.76
CA ASP A 67 -9.82 -5.74 -13.66
C ASP A 67 -10.09 -4.29 -14.14
N SER A 68 -10.19 -4.05 -15.44
CA SER A 68 -10.50 -2.72 -15.98
C SER A 68 -11.91 -2.28 -15.63
N GLY A 69 -11.97 -1.14 -14.93
CA GLY A 69 -13.23 -0.53 -14.52
C GLY A 69 -14.00 0.13 -15.68
N ARG A 70 -15.23 0.57 -15.38
CA ARG A 70 -16.12 1.14 -16.39
C ARG A 70 -15.64 2.51 -16.87
N GLY A 71 -15.05 3.30 -15.98
CA GLY A 71 -14.42 4.58 -16.31
C GLY A 71 -13.25 4.37 -17.27
N VAL A 72 -12.34 3.44 -16.93
CA VAL A 72 -11.21 3.07 -17.79
C VAL A 72 -11.68 2.63 -19.18
N ILE A 73 -12.64 1.70 -19.27
CA ILE A 73 -13.15 1.20 -20.56
C ILE A 73 -13.77 2.34 -21.39
N ARG A 74 -14.50 3.25 -20.75
CA ARG A 74 -15.14 4.39 -21.43
C ARG A 74 -14.09 5.32 -22.04
N GLU A 75 -13.13 5.77 -21.24
CA GLU A 75 -12.07 6.69 -21.67
C GLU A 75 -11.11 6.04 -22.69
N ALA A 76 -10.87 4.73 -22.55
CA ALA A 76 -10.08 3.97 -23.51
C ALA A 76 -10.73 3.90 -24.90
N ASN A 77 -12.05 3.66 -24.97
CA ASN A 77 -12.77 3.66 -26.25
C ASN A 77 -12.81 5.05 -26.87
N GLU A 78 -13.01 6.11 -26.06
CA GLU A 78 -12.96 7.49 -26.54
C GLU A 78 -11.60 7.83 -27.17
N ALA A 79 -10.50 7.39 -26.54
CA ALA A 79 -9.16 7.55 -27.10
C ALA A 79 -8.95 6.76 -28.41
N LEU A 80 -9.53 5.55 -28.54
CA LEU A 80 -9.46 4.74 -29.76
C LEU A 80 -10.27 5.32 -30.93
N ASP A 81 -11.38 5.98 -30.63
CA ASP A 81 -12.24 6.65 -31.61
C ASP A 81 -11.68 8.02 -32.06
N GLY A 82 -10.66 8.52 -31.37
CA GLY A 82 -10.01 9.81 -31.61
C GLY A 82 -8.77 9.75 -32.50
N THR A 83 -7.82 10.63 -32.21
CA THR A 83 -6.53 10.80 -32.89
C THR A 83 -5.41 10.05 -32.18
N VAL A 84 -4.24 9.98 -32.84
CA VAL A 84 -3.03 9.39 -32.22
C VAL A 84 -2.62 10.14 -30.96
N GLU A 85 -2.78 11.46 -30.96
CA GLU A 85 -2.54 12.32 -29.81
C GLU A 85 -3.48 11.99 -28.64
N ASP A 86 -4.76 11.70 -28.91
CA ASP A 86 -5.72 11.29 -27.87
C ASP A 86 -5.32 9.95 -27.25
N MET A 87 -4.87 8.99 -28.06
CA MET A 87 -4.34 7.71 -27.57
C MET A 87 -3.10 7.91 -26.67
N ARG A 88 -2.19 8.83 -27.03
CA ARG A 88 -1.03 9.14 -26.20
C ARG A 88 -1.42 9.84 -24.91
N GLU A 89 -2.34 10.79 -24.95
CA GLU A 89 -2.83 11.50 -23.77
C GLU A 89 -3.50 10.52 -22.80
N PHE A 90 -4.34 9.62 -23.31
CA PHE A 90 -4.94 8.57 -22.50
C PHE A 90 -3.87 7.72 -21.79
N LEU A 91 -2.89 7.18 -22.51
CA LEU A 91 -1.86 6.34 -21.91
C LEU A 91 -0.94 7.09 -20.93
N LYS A 92 -0.73 8.40 -21.12
CA LYS A 92 0.10 9.22 -20.22
C LYS A 92 -0.61 9.64 -18.94
N THR A 93 -1.87 10.07 -19.06
CA THR A 93 -2.59 10.72 -17.96
C THR A 93 -4.01 10.21 -17.83
N GLY A 94 -4.73 10.02 -18.94
CA GLY A 94 -6.15 9.65 -18.94
C GLY A 94 -6.43 8.33 -18.22
N TYR A 95 -5.63 7.29 -18.47
CA TYR A 95 -5.78 5.97 -17.84
C TYR A 95 -5.78 6.09 -16.32
N ARG A 96 -4.78 6.75 -15.73
CA ARG A 96 -4.66 6.93 -14.27
C ARG A 96 -5.84 7.72 -13.69
N LEU A 97 -6.35 8.71 -14.40
CA LEU A 97 -7.51 9.49 -13.96
C LEU A 97 -8.79 8.65 -14.00
N ALA A 98 -9.01 7.93 -15.09
CA ALA A 98 -10.14 7.01 -15.26
C ALA A 98 -10.12 5.90 -14.20
N GLN A 99 -8.94 5.35 -13.92
CA GLN A 99 -8.74 4.36 -12.87
C GLN A 99 -9.10 4.91 -11.49
N ALA A 100 -8.73 6.17 -11.21
CA ALA A 100 -9.08 6.81 -9.94
C ALA A 100 -10.59 7.06 -9.80
N GLU A 101 -11.32 7.30 -10.89
CA GLU A 101 -12.80 7.37 -10.85
C GLU A 101 -13.39 6.03 -10.46
N ASP A 102 -12.94 4.95 -11.11
CA ASP A 102 -13.37 3.59 -10.79
C ASP A 102 -13.02 3.22 -9.34
N ASP A 103 -11.85 3.60 -8.84
CA ASP A 103 -11.42 3.37 -7.47
C ASP A 103 -12.30 4.10 -6.45
N ARG A 104 -12.63 5.37 -6.69
CA ARG A 104 -13.57 6.10 -5.81
C ARG A 104 -14.90 5.38 -5.71
N VAL A 105 -15.40 4.86 -6.84
CA VAL A 105 -16.65 4.10 -6.86
C VAL A 105 -16.51 2.79 -6.08
N ALA A 106 -15.40 2.06 -6.24
CA ALA A 106 -15.12 0.85 -5.48
C ALA A 106 -15.09 1.11 -3.97
N ILE A 107 -14.38 2.16 -3.53
CA ILE A 107 -14.29 2.53 -2.12
C ILE A 107 -15.65 3.01 -1.58
N ALA A 108 -16.42 3.76 -2.35
CA ALA A 108 -17.77 4.16 -1.96
C ALA A 108 -18.70 2.95 -1.78
N ARG A 109 -18.57 1.91 -2.60
CA ARG A 109 -19.30 0.64 -2.43
C ARG A 109 -18.87 -0.07 -1.15
N ILE A 110 -17.58 -0.12 -0.84
CA ILE A 110 -17.06 -0.68 0.43
C ILE A 110 -17.66 0.07 1.63
N LEU A 111 -17.75 1.40 1.58
CA LEU A 111 -18.37 2.18 2.65
C LEU A 111 -19.88 1.93 2.80
N ALA A 112 -20.58 1.75 1.67
CA ALA A 112 -22.01 1.47 1.63
C ALA A 112 -22.35 0.04 2.08
N ASP A 113 -21.39 -0.89 2.04
CA ASP A 113 -21.60 -2.26 2.49
C ASP A 113 -21.87 -2.29 4.01
N PRO A 114 -23.03 -2.82 4.46
CA PRO A 114 -23.35 -2.93 5.87
C PRO A 114 -22.38 -3.86 6.63
N VAL A 115 -21.77 -4.84 5.95
CA VAL A 115 -20.84 -5.81 6.54
C VAL A 115 -19.47 -5.19 6.80
N SER A 116 -19.11 -4.11 6.10
CA SER A 116 -17.84 -3.42 6.30
C SER A 116 -17.64 -2.99 7.75
N GLY A 117 -16.54 -3.47 8.35
CA GLY A 117 -16.17 -3.21 9.73
C GLY A 117 -15.75 -1.77 9.99
N ARG A 118 -15.45 -1.46 11.26
CA ARG A 118 -15.16 -0.09 11.69
C ARG A 118 -13.78 0.35 11.19
N GLY A 119 -12.80 -0.54 11.22
CA GLY A 119 -11.46 -0.32 10.67
C GLY A 119 -11.53 -0.02 9.18
N VAL A 120 -12.19 -0.90 8.42
CA VAL A 120 -12.40 -0.72 6.97
C VAL A 120 -13.06 0.61 6.66
N LYS A 121 -14.17 0.95 7.34
CA LYS A 121 -14.88 2.22 7.11
C LYS A 121 -14.03 3.44 7.40
N ARG A 122 -13.20 3.38 8.45
CA ARG A 122 -12.31 4.47 8.84
C ARG A 122 -11.22 4.69 7.80
N GLU A 123 -10.54 3.64 7.35
CA GLU A 123 -9.46 3.78 6.37
C GLU A 123 -9.97 4.09 4.96
N ALA A 124 -11.13 3.51 4.57
CA ALA A 124 -11.82 3.87 3.33
C ALA A 124 -12.21 5.36 3.29
N GLY A 125 -12.76 5.88 4.40
CA GLY A 125 -13.09 7.29 4.54
C GLY A 125 -11.87 8.19 4.36
N LYS A 126 -10.75 7.87 5.01
CA LYS A 126 -9.50 8.63 4.83
C LYS A 126 -9.00 8.63 3.39
N ALA A 127 -9.10 7.51 2.68
CA ALA A 127 -8.69 7.43 1.27
C ALA A 127 -9.54 8.37 0.39
N LEU A 128 -10.85 8.42 0.63
CA LEU A 128 -11.76 9.35 -0.05
C LEU A 128 -11.57 10.81 0.37
N ASP A 129 -11.17 11.08 1.62
CA ASP A 129 -10.88 12.45 2.08
C ASP A 129 -9.63 13.01 1.39
N VAL A 130 -8.60 12.17 1.18
CA VAL A 130 -7.38 12.55 0.44
C VAL A 130 -7.68 12.68 -1.06
N ASN A 131 -8.47 11.74 -1.61
CA ASN A 131 -9.01 11.77 -2.97
C ASN A 131 -7.97 11.90 -4.11
N THR A 132 -6.76 11.37 -3.93
CA THR A 132 -5.76 11.29 -5.00
C THR A 132 -5.72 9.88 -5.60
N PRO A 133 -5.39 9.72 -6.90
CA PRO A 133 -5.26 8.39 -7.52
C PRO A 133 -4.39 7.43 -6.71
N GLU A 134 -3.28 7.94 -6.16
CA GLU A 134 -2.33 7.16 -5.40
C GLU A 134 -2.90 6.71 -4.05
N ALA A 135 -3.66 7.56 -3.35
CA ALA A 135 -4.27 7.21 -2.07
C ALA A 135 -5.41 6.20 -2.23
N LEU A 136 -6.22 6.37 -3.28
CA LEU A 136 -7.33 5.46 -3.60
C LEU A 136 -6.79 4.07 -3.95
N ARG A 137 -5.79 4.02 -4.83
CA ARG A 137 -5.13 2.77 -5.25
C ARG A 137 -4.44 2.07 -4.07
N ALA A 138 -3.69 2.80 -3.25
CA ALA A 138 -3.00 2.23 -2.09
C ALA A 138 -3.97 1.63 -1.07
N PHE A 139 -5.15 2.25 -0.88
CA PHE A 139 -6.19 1.66 -0.05
C PHE A 139 -6.70 0.34 -0.64
N LEU A 140 -7.07 0.31 -1.92
CA LEU A 140 -7.62 -0.91 -2.52
C LEU A 140 -6.60 -2.05 -2.59
N GLU A 141 -5.33 -1.76 -2.88
CA GLU A 141 -4.28 -2.79 -3.00
C GLU A 141 -3.83 -3.35 -1.65
N THR A 142 -3.71 -2.50 -0.63
CA THR A 142 -3.10 -2.89 0.65
C THR A 142 -3.92 -2.45 1.85
N GLY A 143 -4.42 -1.22 1.86
CA GLY A 143 -5.11 -0.64 3.01
C GLY A 143 -6.37 -1.38 3.42
N TYR A 144 -7.18 -1.84 2.46
CA TYR A 144 -8.42 -2.59 2.70
C TYR A 144 -8.12 -3.87 3.48
N ARG A 145 -7.17 -4.68 3.00
CA ARG A 145 -6.77 -5.94 3.62
C ARG A 145 -6.28 -5.75 5.05
N LEU A 146 -5.47 -4.72 5.30
CA LEU A 146 -4.96 -4.41 6.65
C LEU A 146 -6.08 -3.95 7.58
N ALA A 147 -6.97 -3.09 7.09
CA ALA A 147 -8.12 -2.61 7.86
C ALA A 147 -9.10 -3.75 8.17
N GLN A 148 -9.27 -4.71 7.26
CA GLN A 148 -10.04 -5.92 7.48
C GLN A 148 -9.44 -6.78 8.59
N ALA A 149 -8.12 -6.96 8.60
CA ALA A 149 -7.43 -7.72 9.63
C ALA A 149 -7.56 -7.09 11.02
N GLU A 150 -7.59 -5.76 11.12
CA GLU A 150 -7.90 -5.08 12.38
C GLU A 150 -9.31 -5.42 12.88
N ASP A 151 -10.30 -5.36 11.99
CA ASP A 151 -11.68 -5.72 12.32
C ASP A 151 -11.81 -7.21 12.71
N ASP A 152 -11.04 -8.10 12.07
CA ASP A 152 -11.02 -9.52 12.41
C ASP A 152 -10.42 -9.81 13.77
N ARG A 153 -9.27 -9.21 14.10
CA ARG A 153 -8.68 -9.34 15.44
C ARG A 153 -9.67 -8.92 16.52
N VAL A 154 -10.43 -7.86 16.27
CA VAL A 154 -11.49 -7.43 17.18
C VAL A 154 -12.62 -8.46 17.26
N ALA A 155 -13.01 -9.08 16.15
CA ALA A 155 -14.01 -10.16 16.16
C ALA A 155 -13.53 -11.38 16.95
N ILE A 156 -12.30 -11.84 16.73
CA ILE A 156 -11.70 -12.97 17.47
C ILE A 156 -11.56 -12.64 18.95
N ALA A 157 -11.12 -11.42 19.30
CA ALA A 157 -11.05 -10.99 20.69
C ALA A 157 -12.43 -11.01 21.39
N ARG A 158 -13.52 -10.74 20.66
CA ARG A 158 -14.89 -10.89 21.19
C ARG A 158 -15.28 -12.35 21.41
N ILE A 159 -14.88 -13.25 20.52
CA ILE A 159 -15.06 -14.70 20.72
C ILE A 159 -14.34 -15.12 22.00
N LEU A 160 -13.07 -14.76 22.17
CA LEU A 160 -12.28 -15.08 23.36
C LEU A 160 -12.86 -14.51 24.66
N ALA A 161 -13.54 -13.36 24.58
CA ALA A 161 -14.18 -12.72 25.73
C ALA A 161 -15.50 -13.40 26.14
N ASP A 162 -16.09 -14.25 25.30
CA ASP A 162 -17.29 -14.99 25.65
C ASP A 162 -16.93 -16.16 26.60
N PRO A 163 -17.46 -16.16 27.84
CA PRO A 163 -17.15 -17.20 28.82
C PRO A 163 -17.74 -18.57 28.48
N THR A 164 -18.67 -18.65 27.51
CA THR A 164 -19.42 -19.86 27.16
C THR A 164 -18.79 -20.70 26.06
N ILE A 165 -17.73 -20.20 25.38
CA ILE A 165 -17.06 -20.93 24.30
C ILE A 165 -16.41 -22.22 24.80
N SER A 166 -16.32 -23.21 23.90
CA SER A 166 -15.64 -24.47 24.19
C SER A 166 -14.13 -24.25 24.41
N ALA A 167 -13.49 -25.14 25.18
CA ALA A 167 -12.04 -25.06 25.40
C ALA A 167 -11.24 -25.21 24.10
N ALA A 168 -11.75 -26.02 23.16
CA ALA A 168 -11.16 -26.21 21.85
C ALA A 168 -11.27 -24.93 21.01
N LEU A 169 -12.45 -24.31 20.94
CA LEU A 169 -12.64 -23.05 20.21
C LEU A 169 -11.78 -21.92 20.80
N ARG A 170 -11.63 -21.87 22.13
CA ARG A 170 -10.73 -20.93 22.80
C ARG A 170 -9.29 -21.11 22.33
N ALA A 171 -8.76 -22.33 22.35
CA ALA A 171 -7.39 -22.60 21.92
C ALA A 171 -7.16 -22.21 20.46
N ALA A 172 -8.09 -22.53 19.57
CA ALA A 172 -8.00 -22.17 18.15
C ALA A 172 -8.06 -20.63 17.94
N ALA A 173 -8.91 -19.93 18.69
CA ALA A 173 -8.98 -18.46 18.63
C ALA A 173 -7.71 -17.78 19.18
N GLU A 174 -7.09 -18.34 20.23
CA GLU A 174 -5.81 -17.88 20.77
C GLU A 174 -4.66 -18.05 19.76
N GLU A 175 -4.68 -19.10 18.95
CA GLU A 175 -3.72 -19.29 17.87
C GLU A 175 -3.97 -18.33 16.70
N ALA A 176 -5.23 -18.19 16.29
CA ALA A 176 -5.59 -17.38 15.12
C ALA A 176 -5.32 -15.89 15.31
N ILE A 177 -5.50 -15.34 16.52
CA ILE A 177 -5.42 -13.89 16.76
C ILE A 177 -4.02 -13.29 16.48
N ASP A 178 -2.98 -14.11 16.61
CA ASP A 178 -1.58 -13.74 16.33
C ASP A 178 -1.16 -14.01 14.88
N GLY A 179 -2.10 -14.52 14.06
CA GLY A 179 -1.88 -14.87 12.66
C GLY A 179 -1.85 -13.69 11.68
N THR A 180 -1.64 -14.06 10.42
CA THR A 180 -1.74 -13.22 9.22
C THR A 180 -3.19 -12.80 8.96
N PRO A 181 -3.43 -11.71 8.19
CA PRO A 181 -4.77 -11.33 7.74
C PRO A 181 -5.59 -12.46 7.13
N GLU A 182 -4.92 -13.35 6.40
CA GLU A 182 -5.53 -14.50 5.74
C GLU A 182 -5.92 -15.58 6.76
N GLU A 183 -5.08 -15.86 7.77
CA GLU A 183 -5.40 -16.79 8.86
C GLU A 183 -6.52 -16.28 9.76
N LEU A 184 -6.53 -14.97 10.07
CA LEU A 184 -7.59 -14.32 10.83
C LEU A 184 -8.95 -14.48 10.13
N ARG A 185 -8.98 -14.21 8.81
CA ARG A 185 -10.18 -14.36 8.00
C ARG A 185 -10.61 -15.82 7.91
N TYR A 186 -9.68 -16.73 7.63
CA TYR A 186 -9.97 -18.15 7.55
C TYR A 186 -10.60 -18.67 8.85
N PHE A 187 -10.05 -18.29 10.00
CA PHE A 187 -10.59 -18.71 11.29
C PHE A 187 -12.05 -18.24 11.47
N LEU A 188 -12.36 -16.99 11.11
CA LEU A 188 -13.70 -16.43 11.24
C LEU A 188 -14.70 -17.00 10.21
N GLU A 189 -14.26 -17.37 9.01
CA GLU A 189 -15.15 -17.86 7.97
C GLU A 189 -15.36 -19.37 8.03
N VAL A 190 -14.32 -20.12 8.40
CA VAL A 190 -14.28 -21.59 8.32
C VAL A 190 -13.82 -22.19 9.64
N GLY A 191 -12.63 -21.80 10.11
CA GLY A 191 -11.93 -22.50 11.19
C GLY A 191 -12.75 -22.64 12.48
N GLN A 192 -13.49 -21.60 12.89
CA GLN A 192 -14.31 -21.66 14.11
C GLN A 192 -15.41 -22.74 14.07
N TYR A 193 -15.87 -23.15 12.88
CA TYR A 193 -16.90 -24.18 12.71
C TYR A 193 -16.33 -25.60 12.60
N GLU A 194 -15.03 -25.73 12.32
CA GLU A 194 -14.34 -27.03 12.25
C GLU A 194 -13.98 -27.57 13.64
N VAL A 195 -13.89 -26.69 14.64
CA VAL A 195 -13.49 -27.05 16.01
C VAL A 195 -14.58 -27.77 16.79
N ASP A 196 -15.85 -27.57 16.40
CA ASP A 196 -17.01 -28.20 17.03
C ASP A 196 -17.44 -29.52 16.35
N GLY A 197 -16.69 -29.98 15.32
CA GLY A 197 -16.98 -31.17 14.50
C GLY A 197 -16.28 -32.46 14.91
#